data_AF-A0A5K7ZNV8-F1
#
_entry.id   AF-A0A5K7ZNV8-F1
#
_cell.length_a   1.000
_cell.length_b   1.000
_cell.length_c   1.000
_cell.angle_alpha   90.00
_cell.angle_beta   90.00
_cell.angle_gamma   90.00
#
_symmetry.space_group_name_H-M   'P 1'
#
loop_
_entity.id
_entity.type
_entity.pdbx_description
1 polymer ?
#
loop_
_entity_poly.entity_id
_entity_poly.type
_entity_poly.pdbx_seq_one_letter_code
_entity_poly.pdbx_strand_id
1 'polypeptide(L)'
;MNLSFFRYLIVFTVCICFLTTGCASSLTSSSPLHTTIAEGEKRLSGTDDIRFDVHRNLEDDFLVVTQTPVCREMTTRESVSRKQLHGVLPAIIEIGFFGLGILDLVMANAIVKNSETRAPLDDAPTGNKVACASSQPAADQQVILQYAGLDRLQYGLTDANGIIRTEAPLPEKPFRYVNVFVRTGTAKRFAGAVWMTPAPLE
;
A
#
# COMPACT_ATOMS: atom_id res chain seq x y z
N MET A 1 -48.80 -9.99 -53.53
CA MET A 1 -48.03 -9.13 -52.60
C MET A 1 -47.93 -7.73 -53.21
N ASN A 2 -48.40 -6.69 -52.51
CA ASN A 2 -48.59 -5.35 -53.08
C ASN A 2 -47.26 -4.59 -53.12
N LEU A 3 -46.78 -4.19 -54.30
CA LEU A 3 -45.47 -3.55 -54.50
C LEU A 3 -45.32 -2.24 -53.68
N SER A 4 -46.43 -1.53 -53.44
CA SER A 4 -46.50 -0.34 -52.60
C SER A 4 -46.22 -0.64 -51.12
N PHE A 5 -46.73 -1.75 -50.59
CA PHE A 5 -46.52 -2.15 -49.19
C PHE A 5 -45.04 -2.45 -48.93
N PHE A 6 -44.37 -3.11 -49.86
CA PHE A 6 -42.94 -3.42 -49.76
C PHE A 6 -42.06 -2.16 -49.79
N ARG A 7 -42.43 -1.15 -50.59
CA ARG A 7 -41.76 0.16 -50.60
C ARG A 7 -41.90 0.90 -49.27
N TYR A 8 -43.09 0.95 -48.69
CA TYR A 8 -43.30 1.58 -47.39
C TYR A 8 -42.54 0.85 -46.27
N LEU A 9 -42.48 -0.48 -46.32
CA LEU A 9 -41.73 -1.27 -45.36
C LEU A 9 -40.23 -0.96 -45.44
N ILE A 10 -39.64 -0.92 -46.63
CA ILE A 10 -38.21 -0.56 -46.80
C ILE A 10 -37.92 0.85 -46.28
N VAL A 11 -38.74 1.84 -46.63
CA VAL A 11 -38.57 3.22 -46.17
C VAL A 11 -38.68 3.32 -44.66
N PHE A 12 -39.62 2.59 -44.07
CA PHE A 12 -39.80 2.55 -42.61
C PHE A 12 -38.61 1.89 -41.91
N THR A 13 -38.11 0.76 -42.43
CA THR A 13 -36.92 0.09 -41.89
C THR A 13 -35.67 0.97 -42.00
N VAL A 14 -35.48 1.66 -43.13
CA VAL A 14 -34.35 2.59 -43.32
C VAL A 14 -34.44 3.79 -42.38
N CYS A 15 -35.62 4.39 -42.21
CA CYS A 15 -35.82 5.47 -41.24
C CYS A 15 -35.54 5.02 -39.80
N ILE A 16 -35.98 3.81 -39.42
CA ILE A 16 -35.69 3.26 -38.08
C ILE A 16 -34.19 3.06 -37.91
N CYS A 17 -33.50 2.47 -38.88
CA CYS A 17 -32.04 2.31 -38.82
C CYS A 17 -31.31 3.65 -38.61
N PHE A 18 -31.72 4.72 -39.32
CA PHE A 18 -31.11 6.05 -39.15
C PHE A 18 -31.42 6.70 -37.80
N LEU A 19 -32.59 6.41 -37.22
CA LEU A 19 -33.01 6.97 -35.94
C LEU A 19 -32.40 6.24 -34.74
N THR A 20 -32.05 4.96 -34.89
CA THR A 20 -31.45 4.16 -33.81
C THR A 20 -29.93 4.32 -33.78
N THR A 21 -29.27 4.46 -34.94
CA THR A 21 -27.81 4.59 -34.98
C THR A 21 -27.28 5.77 -34.16
N GLY A 22 -26.35 5.50 -33.24
CA GLY A 22 -25.63 6.53 -32.50
C GLY A 22 -26.24 6.87 -31.13
N CYS A 23 -27.29 6.15 -30.69
CA CYS A 23 -27.90 6.38 -29.39
C CYS A 23 -26.91 6.15 -28.24
N ALA A 24 -26.08 5.10 -28.30
CA ALA A 24 -25.08 4.82 -27.27
C ALA A 24 -23.97 5.87 -27.24
N SER A 25 -23.46 6.25 -28.42
CA SER A 25 -22.44 7.29 -28.56
C SER A 25 -22.94 8.66 -28.09
N SER A 26 -24.19 9.03 -28.42
CA SER A 26 -24.79 10.31 -28.03
C SER A 26 -25.04 10.39 -26.51
N LEU A 27 -25.58 9.32 -25.92
CA LEU A 27 -25.78 9.24 -24.46
C LEU A 27 -24.45 9.24 -23.70
N THR A 28 -23.44 8.54 -24.22
CA THR A 28 -22.10 8.55 -23.63
C THR A 28 -21.44 9.93 -23.77
N SER A 29 -21.62 10.62 -24.90
CA SER A 29 -21.07 11.96 -25.14
C SER A 29 -21.72 13.03 -24.25
N SER A 30 -23.02 12.95 -24.01
CA SER A 30 -23.74 13.89 -23.13
C SER A 30 -23.56 13.59 -21.64
N SER A 31 -23.03 12.42 -21.28
CA SER A 31 -22.81 12.06 -19.88
C SER A 31 -21.76 12.96 -19.20
N PRO A 32 -21.97 13.31 -17.93
CA PRO A 32 -21.00 14.09 -17.16
C PRO A 32 -19.72 13.29 -16.93
N LEU A 33 -18.61 14.00 -16.73
CA LEU A 33 -17.35 13.39 -16.31
C LEU A 33 -17.50 12.86 -14.89
N HIS A 34 -17.16 11.59 -14.70
CA HIS A 34 -17.09 11.00 -13.37
C HIS A 34 -15.63 10.98 -12.92
N THR A 35 -15.35 11.60 -11.78
CA THR A 35 -14.01 11.67 -11.21
C THR A 35 -13.83 10.53 -10.21
N THR A 36 -12.72 9.81 -10.32
CA THR A 36 -12.32 8.78 -9.36
C THR A 36 -10.87 9.00 -8.98
N ILE A 37 -10.55 8.79 -7.71
CA ILE A 37 -9.17 8.83 -7.24
C ILE A 37 -8.58 7.44 -7.51
N ALA A 38 -7.56 7.40 -8.35
CA ALA A 38 -6.74 6.22 -8.57
C ALA A 38 -5.46 6.36 -7.72
N GLU A 39 -5.05 5.25 -7.10
CA GLU A 39 -3.76 5.16 -6.42
C GLU A 39 -2.70 4.85 -7.47
N GLY A 40 -1.67 5.69 -7.52
CA GLY A 40 -0.53 5.56 -8.40
C GLY A 40 0.64 4.84 -7.72
N GLU A 41 1.85 5.31 -8.00
CA GLU A 41 3.08 4.70 -7.49
C GLU A 41 3.26 4.91 -5.99
N LYS A 42 3.83 3.90 -5.34
CA LYS A 42 4.24 3.96 -3.93
C LYS A 42 5.64 4.57 -3.85
N ARG A 43 5.80 5.59 -3.02
CA ARG A 43 7.06 6.27 -2.74
C ARG A 43 7.35 6.26 -1.25
N LEU A 44 8.62 6.32 -0.89
CA LEU A 44 9.03 6.45 0.51
C LEU A 44 9.24 7.92 0.84
N SER A 45 8.63 8.38 1.94
CA SER A 45 8.95 9.68 2.52
C SER A 45 10.28 9.60 3.30
N GLY A 46 10.77 10.73 3.81
CA GLY A 46 11.97 10.78 4.64
C GLY A 46 11.89 9.87 5.87
N THR A 47 13.03 9.65 6.52
CA THR A 47 13.11 8.83 7.74
C THR A 47 12.23 9.42 8.83
N ASP A 48 11.17 8.68 9.17
CA ASP A 48 10.18 9.08 10.18
C ASP A 48 10.54 8.51 11.54
N ASP A 49 11.15 7.32 11.56
CA ASP A 49 11.38 6.60 12.80
C ASP A 49 12.59 5.67 12.72
N ILE A 50 13.03 5.17 13.88
CA ILE A 50 14.08 4.15 14.01
C ILE A 50 13.53 3.00 14.82
N ARG A 51 13.50 1.82 14.21
CA ARG A 51 13.17 0.55 14.86
C ARG A 51 14.45 -0.06 15.41
N PHE A 52 14.39 -0.53 16.65
CA PHE A 52 15.47 -1.29 17.26
C PHE A 52 15.05 -2.75 17.37
N ASP A 53 15.98 -3.64 17.10
CA ASP A 53 15.83 -5.08 17.30
C ASP A 53 17.08 -5.59 18.03
N VAL A 54 16.93 -6.65 18.84
CA VAL A 54 18.02 -7.21 19.63
C VAL A 54 18.17 -8.71 19.39
N HIS A 55 19.41 -9.15 19.25
CA HIS A 55 19.79 -10.54 19.04
C HIS A 55 20.82 -10.94 20.09
N ARG A 56 20.75 -12.18 20.60
CA ARG A 56 21.76 -12.73 21.50
C ARG A 56 22.74 -13.59 20.72
N ASN A 57 24.03 -13.37 20.94
CA ASN A 57 25.03 -14.35 20.54
C ASN A 57 25.14 -15.40 21.65
N LEU A 58 24.88 -16.67 21.30
CA LEU A 58 24.90 -17.78 22.25
C LEU A 58 26.31 -18.24 22.60
N GLU A 59 27.31 -17.98 21.74
CA GLU A 59 28.67 -18.46 21.93
C GLU A 59 29.45 -17.64 22.97
N ASP A 60 29.30 -16.31 22.92
CA ASP A 60 30.08 -15.36 23.74
C ASP A 60 29.22 -14.57 24.76
N ASP A 61 27.96 -14.97 24.93
CA ASP A 61 26.95 -14.39 25.85
C ASP A 61 26.84 -12.85 25.83
N PHE A 62 26.87 -12.25 24.65
CA PHE A 62 26.62 -10.82 24.47
C PHE A 62 25.35 -10.55 23.66
N LEU A 63 24.78 -9.35 23.86
CA LEU A 63 23.60 -8.88 23.15
C LEU A 63 24.04 -7.92 22.05
N VAL A 64 23.50 -8.10 20.85
CA VAL A 64 23.70 -7.22 19.70
C VAL A 64 22.42 -6.44 19.45
N VAL A 65 22.51 -5.12 19.56
CA VAL A 65 21.42 -4.20 19.27
C VAL A 65 21.61 -3.64 17.87
N THR A 66 20.60 -3.81 17.04
CA THR A 66 20.56 -3.28 15.68
C THR A 66 19.48 -2.22 15.55
N GLN A 67 19.74 -1.23 14.71
CA GLN A 67 18.81 -0.16 14.36
C GLN A 67 18.48 -0.20 12.87
N THR A 68 17.20 -0.08 12.56
CA THR A 68 16.70 -0.03 11.18
C THR A 68 15.90 1.26 11.02
N PRO A 69 16.29 2.17 10.10
CA PRO A 69 15.51 3.36 9.82
C PRO A 69 14.22 2.98 9.09
N VAL A 70 13.11 3.57 9.53
CA VAL A 70 11.77 3.29 9.06
C VAL A 70 11.20 4.56 8.43
N CYS A 71 10.63 4.42 7.24
CA CYS A 71 10.05 5.49 6.47
C CYS A 71 8.54 5.28 6.33
N ARG A 72 7.82 6.38 6.15
CA ARG A 72 6.41 6.33 5.80
C ARG A 72 6.26 6.04 4.32
N GLU A 73 5.43 5.07 4.01
CA GLU A 73 5.00 4.82 2.63
C GLU A 73 3.94 5.87 2.25
N MET A 74 4.19 6.53 1.12
CA MET A 74 3.31 7.51 0.48
C MET A 74 2.80 6.92 -0.82
N THR A 75 1.54 7.15 -1.16
CA THR A 75 1.00 6.82 -2.49
C THR A 75 0.70 8.10 -3.24
N THR A 76 1.16 8.17 -4.49
CA THR A 76 0.73 9.25 -5.38
C THR A 76 -0.75 9.05 -5.68
N ARG A 77 -1.55 10.10 -5.63
CA ARG A 77 -2.97 10.04 -5.98
C ARG A 77 -3.16 10.75 -7.31
N GLU A 78 -3.88 10.13 -8.23
CA GLU A 78 -4.27 10.75 -9.49
C GLU A 78 -5.78 10.84 -9.55
N SER A 79 -6.34 12.02 -9.85
CA SER A 79 -7.75 12.11 -10.19
C SER A 79 -7.87 11.73 -11.65
N VAL A 80 -8.51 10.58 -11.91
CA VAL A 80 -8.88 10.14 -13.24
C VAL A 80 -10.33 10.55 -13.46
N SER A 81 -10.54 11.45 -14.40
CA SER A 81 -11.88 11.90 -14.79
C SER A 81 -12.21 11.31 -16.16
N ARG A 82 -13.25 10.47 -16.24
CA ARG A 82 -13.68 9.84 -17.50
C ARG A 82 -15.19 9.87 -17.64
N LYS A 83 -15.69 9.92 -18.87
CA LYS A 83 -17.12 9.73 -19.14
C LYS A 83 -17.53 8.28 -18.82
N GLN A 84 -18.77 8.09 -18.39
CA GLN A 84 -19.32 6.77 -18.16
C GLN A 84 -19.97 6.25 -19.44
N LEU A 85 -19.74 4.98 -19.74
CA LEU A 85 -20.37 4.33 -20.88
C LEU A 85 -21.88 4.21 -20.63
N HIS A 86 -22.68 4.86 -21.47
CA HIS A 86 -24.13 4.86 -21.42
C HIS A 86 -24.71 4.32 -22.74
N GLY A 87 -25.97 3.86 -22.70
CA GLY A 87 -26.63 3.36 -23.90
C GLY A 87 -26.14 1.99 -24.38
N VAL A 88 -25.49 1.20 -23.52
CA VAL A 88 -25.14 -0.20 -23.83
C VAL A 88 -26.38 -1.04 -24.13
N LEU A 89 -27.47 -0.81 -23.38
CA LEU A 89 -28.72 -1.55 -23.53
C LEU A 89 -29.36 -1.36 -24.93
N PRO A 90 -29.57 -0.12 -25.44
CA PRO A 90 -30.06 0.07 -26.81
C PRO A 90 -29.07 -0.46 -27.87
N ALA A 91 -27.75 -0.35 -27.66
CA ALA A 91 -26.78 -0.94 -28.59
C ALA A 91 -26.90 -2.47 -28.70
N ILE A 92 -27.13 -3.19 -27.59
CA ILE A 92 -27.34 -4.65 -27.61
C ILE A 92 -28.59 -5.02 -28.42
N ILE A 93 -29.67 -4.25 -28.29
CA ILE A 93 -30.89 -4.46 -29.08
C ILE A 93 -30.58 -4.25 -30.56
N GLU A 94 -29.84 -3.20 -30.92
CA GLU A 94 -29.43 -2.91 -32.30
C GLU A 94 -28.51 -3.97 -32.90
N ILE A 95 -27.65 -4.61 -32.09
CA ILE A 95 -26.84 -5.76 -32.54
C ILE A 95 -27.75 -6.89 -33.00
N GLY A 96 -28.79 -7.22 -32.23
CA GLY A 96 -29.70 -8.32 -32.54
C GLY A 96 -30.57 -8.10 -33.78
N PHE A 97 -31.01 -6.85 -34.01
CA PHE A 97 -31.92 -6.53 -35.13
C PHE A 97 -31.21 -6.08 -36.41
N PHE A 98 -30.13 -5.31 -36.30
CA PHE A 98 -29.53 -4.61 -37.44
C PHE A 98 -28.02 -4.85 -37.59
N GLY A 99 -27.35 -5.47 -36.61
CA GLY A 99 -25.90 -5.68 -36.61
C GLY A 99 -25.05 -4.40 -36.46
N LEU A 100 -25.68 -3.22 -36.49
CA LEU A 100 -25.03 -1.91 -36.44
C LEU A 100 -24.63 -1.48 -35.02
N GLY A 101 -25.23 -2.07 -33.99
CA GLY A 101 -24.96 -1.70 -32.59
C GLY A 101 -23.51 -1.97 -32.14
N ILE A 102 -22.75 -2.81 -32.85
CA ILE A 102 -21.32 -3.01 -32.59
C ILE A 102 -20.55 -1.71 -32.84
N LEU A 103 -20.85 -1.02 -33.95
CA LEU A 103 -20.15 0.20 -34.35
C LEU A 103 -20.45 1.35 -33.38
N ASP A 104 -21.69 1.43 -32.89
CA ASP A 104 -22.09 2.41 -31.88
C ASP A 104 -21.40 2.16 -30.52
N LEU A 105 -21.25 0.88 -30.11
CA LEU A 105 -20.52 0.53 -28.90
C LEU A 105 -19.02 0.87 -28.98
N VAL A 106 -18.40 0.63 -30.13
CA VAL A 106 -16.98 0.96 -30.37
C VAL A 106 -16.78 2.48 -30.31
N MET A 107 -17.66 3.26 -30.95
CA MET A 107 -17.62 4.73 -30.88
C MET A 107 -17.83 5.24 -29.46
N ALA A 108 -18.82 4.72 -28.72
CA ALA A 108 -19.06 5.08 -27.33
C ALA A 108 -17.84 4.78 -26.45
N ASN A 109 -17.18 3.63 -26.63
CA ASN A 109 -15.98 3.28 -25.88
C ASN A 109 -14.78 4.19 -26.24
N ALA A 110 -14.65 4.57 -27.52
CA ALA A 110 -13.65 5.54 -27.95
C ALA A 110 -13.87 6.92 -27.30
N ILE A 111 -15.12 7.36 -27.13
CA ILE A 111 -15.47 8.60 -26.42
C ILE A 111 -15.06 8.52 -24.95
N VAL A 112 -15.36 7.41 -24.27
CA VAL A 112 -14.93 7.19 -22.87
C VAL A 112 -13.41 7.30 -22.76
N LYS A 113 -12.67 6.58 -23.62
CA LYS A 113 -11.21 6.56 -23.59
C LYS A 113 -10.59 7.92 -23.91
N ASN A 114 -11.13 8.65 -24.90
CA ASN A 114 -10.63 9.97 -25.29
C ASN A 114 -11.02 11.07 -24.28
N SER A 115 -12.02 10.84 -23.44
CA SER A 115 -12.43 11.78 -22.39
C SER A 115 -11.61 11.65 -21.10
N GLU A 116 -10.74 10.65 -20.99
CA GLU A 116 -9.93 10.42 -19.80
C GLU A 116 -8.94 11.57 -19.62
N THR A 117 -9.09 12.30 -18.51
CA THR A 117 -8.15 13.33 -18.07
C THR A 117 -7.58 12.92 -16.73
N ARG A 118 -6.24 12.99 -16.62
CA ARG A 118 -5.50 12.68 -15.40
C ARG A 118 -4.92 13.97 -14.86
N ALA A 119 -5.24 14.29 -13.62
CA ALA A 119 -4.58 15.37 -12.90
C ALA A 119 -3.86 14.77 -11.68
N PRO A 120 -2.58 15.12 -11.47
CA PRO A 120 -1.87 14.71 -10.27
C PRO A 120 -2.51 15.40 -9.05
N LEU A 121 -2.79 14.63 -8.01
CA LEU A 121 -3.11 15.13 -6.68
C LEU A 121 -1.89 14.99 -5.78
N ASP A 122 -1.94 15.66 -4.64
CA ASP A 122 -0.91 15.56 -3.61
C ASP A 122 -0.76 14.12 -3.09
N ASP A 123 0.49 13.75 -2.80
CA ASP A 123 0.85 12.47 -2.21
C ASP A 123 0.21 12.31 -0.82
N ALA A 124 -0.40 11.16 -0.58
CA ALA A 124 -1.04 10.86 0.69
C ALA A 124 -0.31 9.72 1.43
N PRO A 125 -0.19 9.79 2.78
CA PRO A 125 0.39 8.71 3.55
C PRO A 125 -0.55 7.49 3.55
N THR A 126 -0.01 6.30 3.31
CA THR A 126 -0.78 5.04 3.38
C THR A 126 -1.02 4.59 4.82
N GLY A 127 -0.28 5.15 5.78
CA GLY A 127 -0.26 4.71 7.18
C GLY A 127 0.70 3.55 7.44
N ASN A 128 1.30 2.97 6.41
CA ASN A 128 2.29 1.90 6.56
C ASN A 128 3.69 2.47 6.81
N LYS A 129 4.41 1.80 7.71
CA LYS A 129 5.81 2.08 8.05
C LYS A 129 6.67 0.93 7.51
N VAL A 130 7.63 1.25 6.66
CA VAL A 130 8.50 0.26 5.99
C VAL A 130 9.97 0.60 6.19
N ALA A 131 10.85 -0.41 6.23
CA ALA A 131 12.28 -0.20 6.35
C ALA A 131 12.82 0.50 5.10
N CYS A 132 13.53 1.62 5.26
CA CYS A 132 14.10 2.36 4.12
C CYS A 132 15.60 2.15 3.93
N ALA A 133 16.30 1.59 4.91
CA ALA A 133 17.67 1.13 4.72
C ALA A 133 17.89 -0.24 5.39
N SER A 134 19.04 -0.84 5.11
CA SER A 134 19.47 -2.05 5.80
C SER A 134 19.64 -1.80 7.29
N SER A 135 19.41 -2.86 8.06
CA SER A 135 19.70 -2.88 9.50
C SER A 135 21.19 -2.64 9.74
N GLN A 136 21.51 -1.74 10.66
CA GLN A 136 22.88 -1.39 11.04
C GLN A 136 23.08 -1.60 12.55
N PRO A 137 24.31 -1.84 13.00
CA PRO A 137 24.60 -1.89 14.43
C PRO A 137 24.25 -0.55 15.10
N ALA A 138 23.59 -0.61 16.25
CA ALA A 138 23.23 0.58 17.02
C ALA A 138 24.43 1.01 17.87
N ALA A 139 25.44 1.64 17.25
CA ALA A 139 26.66 2.08 17.93
C ALA A 139 26.43 3.27 18.88
N ASP A 140 27.18 3.29 19.98
CA ASP A 140 27.22 4.36 20.98
C ASP A 140 25.84 4.75 21.56
N GLN A 141 24.90 3.81 21.56
CA GLN A 141 23.56 4.02 22.11
C GLN A 141 23.50 3.64 23.58
N GLN A 142 22.81 4.45 24.38
CA GLN A 142 22.54 4.09 25.77
C GLN A 142 21.45 3.02 25.82
N VAL A 143 21.82 1.84 26.30
CA VAL A 143 20.94 0.69 26.47
C VAL A 143 20.65 0.46 27.95
N ILE A 144 19.41 0.09 28.22
CA ILE A 144 18.89 -0.25 29.55
C ILE A 144 18.44 -1.70 29.47
N LEU A 145 19.11 -2.55 30.22
CA LEU A 145 18.76 -3.96 30.37
C LEU A 145 17.94 -4.11 31.64
N GLN A 146 16.71 -4.58 31.50
CA GLN A 146 15.82 -4.88 32.61
C GLN A 146 15.68 -6.39 32.74
N TYR A 147 16.13 -6.93 33.87
CA TYR A 147 16.08 -8.35 34.17
C TYR A 147 14.67 -8.71 34.65
N ALA A 148 13.86 -9.35 33.81
CA ALA A 148 12.45 -9.57 34.14
C ALA A 148 12.30 -10.58 35.31
N GLY A 149 11.60 -10.16 36.37
CA GLY A 149 11.48 -10.95 37.60
C GLY A 149 12.56 -10.64 38.65
N LEU A 150 13.45 -9.69 38.35
CA LEU A 150 14.38 -9.08 39.30
C LEU A 150 14.19 -7.57 39.23
N ASP A 151 14.14 -6.88 40.37
CA ASP A 151 14.13 -5.41 40.41
C ASP A 151 15.53 -4.83 40.13
N ARG A 152 16.17 -5.33 39.06
CA ARG A 152 17.54 -4.98 38.65
C ARG A 152 17.52 -4.39 37.25
N LEU A 153 18.15 -3.23 37.11
CA LEU A 153 18.39 -2.54 35.85
C LEU A 153 19.90 -2.38 35.66
N GLN A 154 20.41 -2.72 34.48
CA GLN A 154 21.78 -2.42 34.07
C GLN A 154 21.73 -1.35 32.97
N TYR A 155 22.66 -0.40 33.05
CA TYR A 155 22.81 0.65 32.06
C TYR A 155 24.17 0.48 31.40
N GLY A 156 24.21 0.56 30.08
CA GLY A 156 25.46 0.46 29.33
C GLY A 156 25.39 1.24 28.02
N LEU A 157 26.56 1.47 27.43
CA LEU A 157 26.68 1.95 26.06
C LEU A 157 27.02 0.75 25.18
N THR A 158 26.42 0.70 24.00
CA THR A 158 26.81 -0.25 22.96
C THR A 158 28.11 0.17 22.30
N ASP A 159 28.93 -0.81 21.91
CA ASP A 159 30.16 -0.57 21.15
C ASP A 159 29.87 -0.24 19.67
N ALA A 160 30.93 -0.06 18.86
CA ALA A 160 30.82 0.21 17.42
C ALA A 160 30.04 -0.87 16.63
N ASN A 161 29.94 -2.09 17.17
CA ASN A 161 29.21 -3.20 16.58
C ASN A 161 27.80 -3.36 17.17
N GLY A 162 27.35 -2.42 18.01
CA GLY A 162 26.05 -2.50 18.67
C GLY A 162 26.02 -3.52 19.82
N ILE A 163 27.18 -3.96 20.31
CA ILE A 163 27.29 -5.02 21.32
C ILE A 163 27.20 -4.41 22.71
N ILE A 164 26.42 -5.05 23.58
CA ILE A 164 26.41 -4.82 25.01
C ILE A 164 26.62 -6.14 25.77
N ARG A 165 27.56 -6.12 26.71
CA ARG A 165 27.85 -7.27 27.58
C ARG A 165 26.97 -7.18 28.83
N THR A 166 26.33 -8.28 29.18
CA THR A 166 25.61 -8.44 30.45
C THR A 166 26.63 -8.48 31.59
N GLU A 167 26.29 -7.89 32.74
CA GLU A 167 27.10 -8.04 33.94
C GLU A 167 27.02 -9.49 34.44
N ALA A 168 28.16 -10.18 34.45
CA ALA A 168 28.31 -11.46 35.14
C ALA A 168 28.55 -11.24 36.65
N PRO A 169 28.06 -12.12 37.54
CA PRO A 169 27.29 -13.33 37.25
C PRO A 169 25.81 -13.04 36.99
N LEU A 170 25.24 -13.79 36.03
CA LEU A 170 23.80 -13.85 35.83
C LEU A 170 23.14 -14.47 37.08
N PRO A 171 22.12 -13.85 37.66
CA PRO A 171 21.45 -14.36 38.85
C PRO A 171 20.95 -15.81 38.72
N GLU A 172 21.18 -16.67 39.71
CA GLU A 172 20.72 -18.09 39.69
C GLU A 172 19.19 -18.27 39.80
N LYS A 173 18.46 -17.20 40.15
CA LYS A 173 16.99 -17.20 40.31
C LYS A 173 16.28 -17.07 38.96
N PRO A 174 15.02 -17.51 38.82
CA PRO A 174 14.41 -17.73 37.50
C PRO A 174 13.96 -16.43 36.83
N PHE A 175 14.89 -15.60 36.37
CA PHE A 175 14.59 -14.60 35.35
C PHE A 175 14.77 -15.27 33.99
N ARG A 176 13.68 -15.34 33.22
CA ARG A 176 13.65 -16.08 31.95
C ARG A 176 14.05 -15.22 30.76
N TYR A 177 13.97 -13.90 30.88
CA TYR A 177 14.30 -12.99 29.79
C TYR A 177 14.76 -11.62 30.30
N VAL A 178 15.48 -10.91 29.44
CA VAL A 178 15.94 -9.54 29.64
C VAL A 178 15.22 -8.65 28.64
N ASN A 179 14.52 -7.63 29.14
CA ASN A 179 13.95 -6.59 28.31
C ASN A 179 15.04 -5.58 27.97
N VAL A 180 15.20 -5.27 26.70
CA VAL A 180 16.21 -4.35 26.20
C VAL A 180 15.52 -3.09 25.74
N PHE A 181 15.90 -1.96 26.34
CA PHE A 181 15.43 -0.63 25.94
C PHE A 181 16.60 0.20 25.46
N VAL A 182 16.41 0.92 24.37
CA VAL A 182 17.38 1.89 23.84
C VAL A 182 16.87 3.28 24.14
N ARG A 183 17.75 4.14 24.68
CA ARG A 183 17.43 5.54 24.92
C ARG A 183 17.83 6.38 23.73
N THR A 184 16.86 7.00 23.08
CA THR A 184 17.06 7.96 22.00
C THR A 184 16.68 9.36 22.50
N GLY A 185 17.70 10.14 22.87
CA GLY A 185 17.51 11.45 23.50
C GLY A 185 16.77 11.36 24.84
N THR A 186 15.55 11.91 24.90
CA THR A 186 14.69 11.88 26.10
C THR A 186 13.76 10.66 26.15
N ALA A 187 13.55 9.98 25.03
CA ALA A 187 12.65 8.84 24.93
C ALA A 187 13.34 7.51 25.23
N LYS A 188 12.59 6.55 25.78
CA LYS A 188 13.00 5.14 25.89
C LYS A 188 12.21 4.33 24.88
N ARG A 189 12.89 3.51 24.08
CA ARG A 189 12.27 2.66 23.07
C ARG A 189 12.57 1.20 23.39
N PHE A 190 11.54 0.36 23.30
CA PHE A 190 11.71 -1.07 23.47
C PHE A 190 12.33 -1.67 22.21
N ALA A 191 13.45 -2.38 22.37
CA ALA A 191 14.14 -3.07 21.27
C ALA A 191 13.81 -4.56 21.21
N GLY A 192 13.42 -5.17 22.33
CA GLY A 192 12.99 -6.56 22.37
C GLY A 192 13.20 -7.21 23.72
N ALA A 193 12.69 -8.44 23.84
CA ALA A 193 12.91 -9.31 25.00
C ALA A 193 13.78 -10.50 24.57
N VAL A 194 14.89 -10.71 25.26
CA VAL A 194 15.84 -11.78 24.97
C VAL A 194 15.75 -12.84 26.04
N TRP A 195 15.51 -14.09 25.64
CA TRP A 195 15.47 -15.21 26.58
C TRP A 195 16.87 -15.59 27.04
N MET A 196 17.02 -15.70 28.36
CA MET A 196 18.25 -16.16 28.98
C MET A 196 18.11 -17.65 29.26
N THR A 197 18.99 -18.44 28.65
CA THR A 197 19.09 -19.87 28.96
C THR A 197 19.70 -19.99 30.35
N PRO A 198 19.09 -20.75 31.28
CA PRO A 198 19.76 -21.03 32.56
C PRO A 198 21.10 -21.71 32.27
N ALA A 199 22.15 -21.33 33.00
CA ALA A 199 23.41 -22.06 32.95
C ALA A 199 23.14 -23.53 33.29
N PRO A 200 23.76 -24.51 32.59
CA PRO A 200 23.71 -25.89 33.03
C PRO A 200 24.25 -25.94 34.47
N LEU A 201 23.48 -26.57 35.36
CA LEU A 201 23.93 -26.90 36.72
C LEU A 201 25.15 -27.81 36.58
N GLU A 202 26.35 -27.31 36.88
CA GLU A 202 27.52 -28.13 37.17
C GLU A 202 27.45 -28.67 38.61
#